data_AF-A0A352PM47-F1
#
_entry.id   AF-A0A352PM47-F1
#
_cell.length_a   1.000
_cell.length_b   1.000
_cell.length_c   1.000
_cell.angle_alpha   90.00
_cell.angle_beta   90.00
_cell.angle_gamma   90.00
#
_symmetry.space_group_name_H-M   'P 1'
#
loop_
_entity.id
_entity.type
_entity.pdbx_description
1 polymer ?
#
loop_
_entity_poly.entity_id
_entity_poly.type
_entity_poly.pdbx_seq_one_letter_code
_entity_poly.pdbx_strand_id
1 'polypeptide(L)'
;MNSEERLLLYISYSFPELVNEQYKLASALKGSDIYFYLTQNIKKCAEFENARSKKLVSYYEGLNFNVKSMEEYVLLYSRIYFLCTQTHERYYINPLAIKEGQCSLKSIGEILFKFDGALVPFNTIIDRNGYSLAYKKLAVKENVGIYKSEMYELIDEKIKLIKDKKMTRRRLNLGNMLSIIETVFILVFIALFIFALCLTKLRDSIFASPFSNIPSIMTFIYFIAMIIYISLYVIVATWHNRLYEPVFYTRRFMLIHKRAIYSLIDKKCLQLEKYLNNALETRKHLRKDIYLFAGYNESVIDLSSLNILQKGVDNRGYNFFSAVKNISFGIMILVALAYGCYLIFLAFTQGSLFA
;
A
#
# COMPACT_ATOMS: atom_id res chain seq x y z
N MET A 1 8.86 -31.08 41.61
CA MET A 1 8.29 -31.79 40.44
C MET A 1 7.24 -30.89 39.80
N ASN A 2 7.57 -30.31 38.65
CA ASN A 2 6.71 -29.37 37.92
C ASN A 2 5.51 -30.10 37.32
N SER A 3 4.46 -29.37 36.91
CA SER A 3 3.21 -29.95 36.38
C SER A 3 3.45 -30.87 35.18
N GLU A 4 4.42 -30.49 34.34
CA GLU A 4 4.83 -31.21 33.13
C GLU A 4 5.55 -32.52 33.45
N GLU A 5 6.45 -32.50 34.44
CA GLU A 5 7.12 -33.71 34.94
C GLU A 5 6.12 -34.69 35.55
N ARG A 6 5.08 -34.19 36.26
CA ARG A 6 3.98 -35.03 36.79
C ARG A 6 3.14 -35.67 35.70
N LEU A 7 2.85 -34.94 34.63
CA LEU A 7 2.10 -35.47 33.50
C LEU A 7 2.92 -36.53 32.75
N LEU A 8 4.21 -36.28 32.50
CA LEU A 8 5.10 -37.23 31.84
C LEU A 8 5.31 -38.49 32.68
N LEU A 9 5.43 -38.37 34.01
CA LEU A 9 5.50 -39.52 34.91
C LEU A 9 4.18 -40.30 34.95
N TYR A 10 3.04 -39.61 34.90
CA TYR A 10 1.74 -40.26 34.82
C TYR A 10 1.56 -41.02 33.50
N ILE A 11 1.97 -40.44 32.38
CA ILE A 11 1.93 -41.07 31.05
C ILE A 11 2.86 -42.29 31.02
N SER A 12 4.09 -42.16 31.52
CA SER A 12 5.05 -43.27 31.52
C SER A 12 4.63 -44.41 32.47
N TYR A 13 3.97 -44.09 33.58
CA TYR A 13 3.49 -45.08 34.54
C TYR A 13 2.18 -45.76 34.10
N SER A 14 1.26 -45.00 33.51
CA SER A 14 -0.07 -45.50 33.13
C SER A 14 -0.09 -46.13 31.74
N PHE A 15 0.80 -45.69 30.85
CA PHE A 15 0.86 -46.13 29.44
C PHE A 15 2.32 -46.28 28.97
N PRO A 16 3.09 -47.22 29.53
CA PRO A 16 4.51 -47.41 29.22
C PRO A 16 4.77 -47.68 27.72
N GLU A 17 3.80 -48.27 27.02
CA GLU A 17 3.88 -48.56 25.57
C GLU A 17 3.87 -47.30 24.70
N LEU A 18 3.26 -46.19 25.17
CA LEU A 18 3.12 -44.95 24.40
C LEU A 18 4.39 -44.10 24.39
N VAL A 19 5.36 -44.39 25.26
CA VAL A 19 6.59 -43.59 25.43
C VAL A 19 7.45 -43.58 24.16
N ASN A 20 7.33 -44.60 23.31
CA ASN A 20 8.05 -44.74 22.03
C ASN A 20 7.15 -44.57 20.79
N GLU A 21 5.88 -44.21 20.96
CA GLU A 21 4.91 -44.05 19.86
C GLU A 21 4.57 -42.59 19.53
N GLN A 22 5.35 -41.62 20.00
CA GLN A 22 5.14 -40.18 19.82
C GLN A 22 4.91 -39.77 18.35
N TYR A 23 5.59 -40.42 17.40
CA TYR A 23 5.40 -40.17 15.97
C TYR A 23 4.01 -40.62 15.47
N LYS A 24 3.52 -41.78 15.94
CA LYS A 24 2.18 -42.29 15.61
C LYS A 24 1.10 -41.40 16.24
N LEU A 25 1.32 -40.93 17.47
CA LEU A 25 0.39 -40.02 18.14
C LEU A 25 0.31 -38.66 17.43
N ALA A 26 1.45 -38.10 17.00
CA ALA A 26 1.47 -36.84 16.25
C ALA A 26 0.82 -36.96 14.87
N SER A 27 1.00 -38.09 14.17
CA SER A 27 0.32 -38.33 12.90
C SER A 27 -1.19 -38.51 13.08
N ALA A 28 -1.62 -39.23 14.12
CA ALA A 28 -3.03 -39.35 14.49
C ALA A 28 -3.65 -37.98 14.87
N LEU A 29 -2.90 -37.12 15.55
CA LEU A 29 -3.34 -35.77 15.91
C LEU A 29 -3.61 -34.91 14.67
N LYS A 30 -2.81 -35.07 13.61
CA LYS A 30 -3.04 -34.42 12.31
C LYS A 30 -4.32 -34.92 11.61
N GLY A 31 -4.73 -36.15 11.89
CA GLY A 31 -5.98 -36.74 11.42
C GLY A 31 -7.20 -36.44 12.30
N SER A 32 -7.03 -35.72 13.42
CA SER A 32 -8.10 -35.47 14.38
C SER A 32 -9.07 -34.36 13.92
N ASP A 33 -10.32 -34.45 14.39
CA ASP A 33 -11.35 -33.42 14.16
C ASP A 33 -10.91 -32.04 14.66
N ILE A 34 -10.12 -32.00 15.72
CA ILE A 34 -9.63 -30.77 16.34
C ILE A 34 -8.64 -30.06 15.41
N TYR A 35 -7.73 -30.82 14.80
CA TYR A 35 -6.81 -30.25 13.81
C TYR A 35 -7.54 -29.83 12.53
N PHE A 36 -8.56 -30.59 12.11
CA PHE A 36 -9.42 -30.19 11.00
C PHE A 36 -10.16 -28.87 11.29
N TYR A 37 -10.75 -28.74 12.47
CA TYR A 37 -11.42 -27.52 12.93
C TYR A 37 -10.45 -26.33 13.00
N LEU A 38 -9.25 -26.52 13.55
CA LEU A 38 -8.19 -25.52 13.56
C LEU A 38 -7.86 -25.03 12.15
N THR A 39 -7.68 -25.96 11.21
CA THR A 39 -7.33 -25.66 9.82
C THR A 39 -8.42 -24.83 9.14
N GLN A 40 -9.70 -25.15 9.38
CA GLN A 40 -10.81 -24.36 8.85
C GLN A 40 -10.85 -22.94 9.43
N ASN A 41 -10.67 -22.81 10.74
CA ASN A 41 -10.69 -21.50 11.39
C ASN A 41 -9.50 -20.63 11.01
N ILE A 42 -8.31 -21.22 10.82
CA ILE A 42 -7.13 -20.50 10.33
C ILE A 42 -7.35 -19.95 8.92
N LYS A 43 -7.98 -20.73 8.02
CA LYS A 43 -8.34 -20.24 6.67
C LYS A 43 -9.22 -18.99 6.74
N LYS A 44 -10.27 -19.02 7.57
CA LYS A 44 -11.13 -17.84 7.81
C LYS A 44 -10.36 -16.69 8.46
N CYS A 45 -9.55 -16.98 9.47
CA CYS A 45 -8.73 -15.99 10.18
C CYS A 45 -7.77 -15.26 9.23
N ALA A 46 -7.20 -15.97 8.24
CA ALA A 46 -6.29 -15.41 7.25
C ALA A 46 -6.95 -14.37 6.32
N GLU A 47 -8.29 -14.38 6.19
CA GLU A 47 -9.02 -13.36 5.43
C GLU A 47 -8.99 -11.98 6.10
N PHE A 48 -8.74 -11.95 7.42
CA PHE A 48 -8.57 -10.71 8.17
C PHE A 48 -7.10 -10.31 8.14
N GLU A 49 -6.77 -9.13 7.60
CA GLU A 49 -5.37 -8.67 7.43
C GLU A 49 -4.72 -8.09 8.71
N ASN A 50 -5.30 -8.28 9.89
CA ASN A 50 -4.84 -7.63 11.12
C ASN A 50 -3.65 -8.33 11.81
N ALA A 51 -3.05 -7.66 12.80
CA ALA A 51 -1.84 -8.18 13.46
C ALA A 51 -2.11 -9.48 14.24
N ARG A 52 -3.27 -9.62 14.88
CA ARG A 52 -3.64 -10.81 15.65
C ARG A 52 -3.86 -12.02 14.75
N SER A 53 -4.55 -11.83 13.62
CA SER A 53 -4.80 -12.90 12.66
C SER A 53 -3.49 -13.38 12.02
N LYS A 54 -2.61 -12.48 11.59
CA LYS A 54 -1.27 -12.84 11.08
C LYS A 54 -0.45 -13.62 12.09
N LYS A 55 -0.49 -13.22 13.37
CA LYS A 55 0.17 -13.93 14.47
C LYS A 55 -0.38 -15.35 14.62
N LEU A 56 -1.69 -15.54 14.57
CA LEU A 56 -2.31 -16.88 14.64
C LEU A 56 -1.93 -17.76 13.44
N VAL A 57 -1.91 -17.19 12.23
CA VAL A 57 -1.46 -17.90 11.01
C VAL A 57 0.00 -18.33 11.17
N SER A 58 0.89 -17.44 11.65
CA SER A 58 2.30 -17.78 11.87
C SER A 58 2.50 -18.88 12.92
N TYR A 59 1.68 -18.90 13.98
CA TYR A 59 1.72 -19.95 14.99
C TYR A 59 1.23 -21.29 14.47
N TYR A 60 0.25 -21.27 13.57
CA TYR A 60 -0.21 -22.47 12.88
C TYR A 60 0.84 -23.01 11.90
N GLU A 61 1.48 -22.14 11.12
CA GLU A 61 2.57 -22.52 10.20
C GLU A 61 3.80 -23.06 10.93
N GLY A 62 4.04 -22.60 12.15
CA GLY A 62 5.13 -23.06 13.02
C GLY A 62 4.87 -24.39 13.76
N LEU A 63 3.74 -25.07 13.53
CA LEU A 63 3.46 -26.36 14.14
C LEU A 63 4.37 -27.45 13.55
N ASN A 64 5.22 -28.04 14.40
CA ASN A 64 6.09 -29.14 14.02
C ASN A 64 5.50 -30.49 14.44
N PHE A 65 5.14 -31.32 13.45
CA PHE A 65 4.63 -32.68 13.65
C PHE A 65 5.72 -33.75 13.70
N ASN A 66 6.97 -33.40 13.40
CA ASN A 66 8.12 -34.31 13.51
C ASN A 66 8.66 -34.32 14.94
N VAL A 67 7.84 -34.83 15.87
CA VAL A 67 8.20 -34.93 17.30
C VAL A 67 9.12 -36.12 17.55
N LYS A 68 10.17 -35.88 18.35
CA LYS A 68 11.19 -36.87 18.71
C LYS A 68 11.00 -37.46 20.10
N SER A 69 10.30 -36.75 20.97
CA SER A 69 10.02 -37.17 22.35
C SER A 69 8.54 -37.01 22.70
N MET A 70 8.10 -37.68 23.78
CA MET A 70 6.74 -37.53 24.30
C MET A 70 6.46 -36.14 24.88
N GLU A 71 7.49 -35.47 25.40
CA GLU A 71 7.42 -34.07 25.83
C GLU A 71 7.09 -33.14 24.66
N GLU A 72 7.79 -33.30 23.53
CA GLU A 72 7.50 -32.54 22.31
C GLU A 72 6.07 -32.79 21.80
N TYR A 73 5.56 -34.03 21.93
CA TYR A 73 4.18 -34.35 21.60
C TYR A 73 3.18 -33.63 22.51
N VAL A 74 3.38 -33.64 23.84
CA VAL A 74 2.51 -32.93 24.78
C VAL A 74 2.50 -31.44 24.51
N LEU A 75 3.66 -30.85 24.18
CA LEU A 75 3.77 -29.45 23.78
C LEU A 75 3.00 -29.17 22.48
N LEU A 76 3.13 -30.02 21.47
CA LEU A 76 2.39 -29.90 20.21
C LEU A 76 0.88 -29.98 20.44
N TYR A 77 0.43 -30.96 21.21
CA TYR A 77 -0.97 -31.16 21.58
C TYR A 77 -1.53 -29.91 22.29
N SER A 78 -0.81 -29.43 23.31
CA SER A 78 -1.20 -28.23 24.07
C SER A 78 -1.28 -27.00 23.17
N ARG A 79 -0.34 -26.83 22.25
CA ARG A 79 -0.35 -25.74 21.26
C ARG A 79 -1.54 -25.81 20.32
N ILE A 80 -1.89 -26.98 19.81
CA ILE A 80 -3.06 -27.16 18.93
C ILE A 80 -4.34 -26.79 19.67
N TYR A 81 -4.54 -27.28 20.89
CA TYR A 81 -5.71 -26.95 21.69
C TYR A 81 -5.78 -25.46 22.03
N PHE A 82 -4.64 -24.87 22.42
CA PHE A 82 -4.56 -23.43 22.65
C PHE A 82 -4.96 -22.65 21.40
N LEU A 83 -4.39 -22.97 20.23
CA LEU A 83 -4.72 -22.31 18.97
C LEU A 83 -6.20 -22.50 18.58
N CYS A 84 -6.80 -23.67 18.83
CA CYS A 84 -8.23 -23.86 18.62
C CYS A 84 -9.08 -22.87 19.41
N THR A 85 -8.68 -22.52 20.64
CA THR A 85 -9.40 -21.51 21.43
C THR A 85 -9.22 -20.10 20.90
N GLN A 86 -8.02 -19.76 20.42
CA GLN A 86 -7.66 -18.41 19.98
C GLN A 86 -8.08 -18.11 18.53
N THR A 87 -8.34 -19.14 17.72
CA THR A 87 -8.78 -19.01 16.33
C THR A 87 -10.28 -18.74 16.18
N HIS A 88 -11.00 -18.61 17.30
CA HIS A 88 -12.37 -18.11 17.27
C HIS A 88 -12.38 -16.60 16.96
N GLU A 89 -13.29 -16.19 16.08
CA GLU A 89 -13.52 -14.79 15.67
C GLU A 89 -13.58 -13.77 16.83
N ARG A 90 -14.05 -14.16 18.02
CA ARG A 90 -14.13 -13.28 19.20
C ARG A 90 -12.78 -12.75 19.67
N TYR A 91 -11.69 -13.42 19.33
CA TYR A 91 -10.35 -13.08 19.81
C TYR A 91 -9.63 -12.05 18.92
N TYR A 92 -9.67 -12.25 17.60
CA TYR A 92 -8.86 -11.48 16.67
C TYR A 92 -9.63 -10.39 15.93
N ILE A 93 -10.95 -10.34 16.05
CA ILE A 93 -11.74 -9.33 15.34
C ILE A 93 -11.52 -7.93 15.92
N ASN A 94 -11.28 -7.01 14.99
CA ASN A 94 -11.24 -5.58 15.25
C ASN A 94 -12.50 -4.95 14.62
N PRO A 95 -13.44 -4.40 15.41
CA PRO A 95 -14.71 -3.88 14.90
C PRO A 95 -14.54 -2.69 13.95
N LEU A 96 -13.36 -2.06 13.92
CA LEU A 96 -13.04 -0.97 12.99
C LEU A 96 -12.55 -1.46 11.63
N ALA A 97 -12.14 -2.73 11.50
CA ALA A 97 -11.47 -3.27 10.31
C ALA A 97 -12.35 -4.23 9.48
N ILE A 98 -13.50 -4.66 9.99
CA ILE A 98 -14.36 -5.67 9.36
C ILE A 98 -15.26 -5.07 8.27
N LYS A 99 -15.58 -5.87 7.25
CA LYS A 99 -16.63 -5.55 6.25
C LYS A 99 -17.94 -6.25 6.60
N GLU A 100 -19.05 -5.69 6.13
CA GLU A 100 -20.37 -6.31 6.31
C GLU A 100 -20.39 -7.73 5.72
N GLY A 101 -20.91 -8.68 6.49
CA GLY A 101 -21.04 -10.08 6.09
C GLY A 101 -19.77 -10.93 6.22
N GLN A 102 -18.62 -10.36 6.59
CA GLN A 102 -17.37 -11.13 6.78
C GLN A 102 -17.30 -11.87 8.12
N CYS A 103 -18.12 -11.51 9.10
CA CYS A 103 -18.04 -12.03 10.45
C CYS A 103 -19.35 -12.69 10.89
N SER A 104 -19.22 -13.80 11.63
CA SER A 104 -20.33 -14.54 12.25
C SER A 104 -20.83 -13.93 13.56
N LEU A 105 -20.02 -13.10 14.23
CA LEU A 105 -20.41 -12.40 15.46
C LEU A 105 -21.53 -11.41 15.17
N LYS A 106 -22.47 -11.29 16.09
CA LYS A 106 -23.59 -10.34 15.97
C LYS A 106 -23.37 -9.06 16.76
N SER A 107 -22.48 -9.09 17.76
CA SER A 107 -22.33 -8.01 18.72
C SER A 107 -20.87 -7.72 19.05
N ILE A 108 -20.55 -6.43 19.22
CA ILE A 108 -19.26 -5.99 19.80
C ILE A 108 -19.11 -6.54 21.23
N GLY A 109 -20.23 -6.73 21.93
CA GLY A 109 -20.28 -7.33 23.27
C GLY A 109 -19.77 -8.77 23.36
N GLU A 110 -19.66 -9.49 22.24
CA GLU A 110 -19.12 -10.85 22.18
C GLU A 110 -17.60 -10.89 22.02
N ILE A 111 -16.97 -9.76 21.69
CA ILE A 111 -15.52 -9.67 21.48
C ILE A 111 -14.80 -9.78 22.82
N LEU A 112 -13.71 -10.53 22.84
CA LEU A 112 -12.89 -10.75 24.03
C LEU A 112 -12.01 -9.53 24.31
N PHE A 113 -12.15 -9.01 25.51
CA PHE A 113 -11.37 -7.90 26.05
C PHE A 113 -10.40 -8.45 27.08
N LYS A 114 -9.18 -7.93 27.10
CA LYS A 114 -8.28 -8.16 28.22
C LYS A 114 -8.82 -7.41 29.43
N PHE A 115 -9.20 -8.14 30.48
CA PHE A 115 -9.77 -7.61 31.71
C PHE A 115 -9.28 -8.47 32.89
N ASP A 116 -8.60 -7.84 33.85
CA ASP A 116 -8.06 -8.50 35.04
C ASP A 116 -7.23 -9.77 34.73
N GLY A 117 -6.28 -9.62 33.79
CA GLY A 117 -5.39 -10.71 33.38
C GLY A 117 -6.01 -11.79 32.47
N ALA A 118 -7.33 -11.80 32.29
CA ALA A 118 -8.04 -12.77 31.47
C ALA A 118 -8.66 -12.13 30.21
N LEU A 119 -9.00 -12.96 29.23
CA LEU A 119 -9.77 -12.56 28.05
C LEU A 119 -11.24 -12.87 28.29
N VAL A 120 -12.08 -11.85 28.32
CA VAL A 120 -13.49 -11.97 28.72
C VAL A 120 -14.37 -11.21 27.73
N PRO A 121 -15.55 -11.74 27.32
CA PRO A 121 -16.47 -10.98 26.47
C PRO A 121 -16.86 -9.65 27.10
N PHE A 122 -16.93 -8.59 26.31
CA PHE A 122 -17.25 -7.26 26.83
C PHE A 122 -18.60 -7.22 27.57
N ASN A 123 -19.61 -7.94 27.09
CA ASN A 123 -20.90 -8.04 27.79
C ASN A 123 -20.77 -8.60 29.22
N THR A 124 -19.84 -9.51 29.47
CA THR A 124 -19.56 -10.03 30.81
C THR A 124 -18.88 -8.99 31.71
N ILE A 125 -18.08 -8.08 31.13
CA ILE A 125 -17.46 -6.97 31.90
C ILE A 125 -18.54 -6.00 32.41
N ILE A 126 -19.61 -5.80 31.63
CA ILE A 126 -20.77 -4.98 32.05
C ILE A 126 -21.35 -5.54 33.37
N ASP A 127 -21.57 -6.86 33.43
CA ASP A 127 -22.24 -7.53 34.55
C ASP A 127 -21.39 -7.66 35.82
N ARG A 128 -20.06 -7.56 35.71
CA ARG A 128 -19.15 -7.74 36.85
C ARG A 128 -19.30 -6.61 37.87
N ASN A 129 -20.09 -6.81 38.91
CA ASN A 129 -20.36 -5.79 39.93
C ASN A 129 -19.18 -5.52 40.89
N GLY A 130 -18.19 -6.42 40.96
CA GLY A 130 -17.03 -6.30 41.85
C GLY A 130 -15.98 -5.25 41.46
N TYR A 131 -16.13 -4.57 40.32
CA TYR A 131 -15.15 -3.59 39.83
C TYR A 131 -15.77 -2.21 39.67
N SER A 132 -14.99 -1.17 39.97
CA SER A 132 -15.42 0.22 39.78
C SER A 132 -15.63 0.55 38.30
N LEU A 133 -16.56 1.47 38.02
CA LEU A 133 -16.80 1.96 36.66
C LEU A 133 -15.53 2.54 36.03
N ALA A 134 -14.72 3.26 36.82
CA ALA A 134 -13.46 3.83 36.37
C ALA A 134 -12.48 2.74 35.88
N TYR A 135 -12.37 1.62 36.60
CA TYR A 135 -11.53 0.50 36.20
C TYR A 135 -12.02 -0.15 34.90
N LYS A 136 -13.34 -0.35 34.76
CA LYS A 136 -13.92 -0.88 33.51
C LYS A 136 -13.68 0.03 32.32
N LYS A 137 -13.82 1.35 32.48
CA LYS A 137 -13.53 2.34 31.43
C LYS A 137 -12.04 2.35 31.04
N LEU A 138 -11.14 2.16 32.01
CA LEU A 138 -9.71 2.02 31.73
C LEU A 138 -9.43 0.79 30.86
N ALA A 139 -10.03 -0.36 31.17
CA ALA A 139 -9.92 -1.55 30.34
C ALA A 139 -10.48 -1.34 28.92
N VAL A 140 -11.59 -0.60 28.76
CA VAL A 140 -12.11 -0.21 27.44
C VAL A 140 -11.09 0.61 26.67
N LYS A 141 -10.51 1.64 27.30
CA LYS A 141 -9.51 2.50 26.67
C LYS A 141 -8.28 1.71 26.22
N GLU A 142 -7.79 0.77 27.03
CA GLU A 142 -6.67 -0.11 26.66
C GLU A 142 -7.00 -0.98 25.46
N ASN A 143 -8.14 -1.67 25.46
CA ASN A 143 -8.54 -2.54 24.36
C ASN A 143 -8.79 -1.75 23.06
N VAL A 144 -9.42 -0.58 23.14
CA VAL A 144 -9.58 0.34 21.99
C VAL A 144 -8.23 0.87 21.50
N GLY A 145 -7.28 1.10 22.41
CA GLY A 145 -5.91 1.46 22.07
C GLY A 145 -5.21 0.38 21.22
N ILE A 146 -5.44 -0.91 21.53
CA ILE A 146 -4.93 -2.01 20.72
C ILE A 146 -5.57 -1.99 19.32
N TYR A 147 -6.89 -1.83 19.23
CA TYR A 147 -7.56 -1.72 17.93
C TYR A 147 -7.04 -0.56 17.09
N LYS A 148 -6.77 0.59 17.72
CA LYS A 148 -6.15 1.75 17.06
C LYS A 148 -4.77 1.42 16.51
N SER A 149 -3.91 0.77 17.30
CA SER A 149 -2.57 0.38 16.82
C SER A 149 -2.61 -0.57 15.63
N GLU A 150 -3.53 -1.54 15.63
CA GLU A 150 -3.72 -2.46 14.50
C GLU A 150 -4.16 -1.72 13.23
N MET A 151 -5.06 -0.73 13.36
CA MET A 151 -5.48 0.09 12.22
C MET A 151 -4.32 0.92 11.65
N TYR A 152 -3.42 1.43 12.51
CA TYR A 152 -2.23 2.16 12.07
C TYR A 152 -1.23 1.25 11.36
N GLU A 153 -1.00 0.05 11.88
CA GLU A 153 -0.12 -0.95 11.26
C GLU A 153 -0.65 -1.37 9.88
N LEU A 154 -1.97 -1.62 9.75
CA LEU A 154 -2.63 -1.91 8.49
C LEU A 154 -2.39 -0.82 7.43
N ILE A 155 -2.47 0.44 7.82
CA ILE A 155 -2.20 1.57 6.92
C ILE A 155 -0.72 1.65 6.57
N ASP A 156 0.15 1.54 7.57
CA ASP A 156 1.58 1.68 7.37
C ASP A 156 2.16 0.59 6.49
N GLU A 157 1.70 -0.66 6.64
CA GLU A 157 2.03 -1.74 5.71
C GLU A 157 1.57 -1.44 4.29
N LYS A 158 0.33 -0.96 4.12
CA LYS A 158 -0.20 -0.60 2.80
C LYS A 158 0.57 0.57 2.17
N ILE A 159 0.97 1.56 2.97
CA ILE A 159 1.88 2.64 2.56
C ILE A 159 3.24 2.08 2.18
N LYS A 160 3.79 1.18 2.99
CA LYS A 160 5.10 0.56 2.75
C LYS A 160 5.07 -0.26 1.46
N LEU A 161 4.05 -1.06 1.22
CA LEU A 161 3.86 -1.80 -0.03
C LEU A 161 3.80 -0.89 -1.26
N ILE A 162 3.27 0.33 -1.14
CA ILE A 162 3.31 1.33 -2.22
C ILE A 162 4.69 1.94 -2.39
N LYS A 163 5.36 2.28 -1.29
CA LYS A 163 6.72 2.82 -1.32
C LYS A 163 7.68 1.80 -1.94
N ASP A 164 7.58 0.57 -1.48
CA ASP A 164 8.40 -0.58 -1.81
C ASP A 164 7.95 -1.29 -3.09
N LYS A 165 6.81 -0.87 -3.69
CA LYS A 165 6.44 -1.27 -5.04
C LYS A 165 7.53 -0.76 -5.98
N LYS A 166 8.55 -1.60 -6.16
CA LYS A 166 9.54 -1.46 -7.21
C LYS A 166 8.73 -1.35 -8.49
N MET A 167 8.90 -0.24 -9.19
CA MET A 167 8.60 -0.16 -10.60
C MET A 167 9.04 -1.50 -11.21
N THR A 168 8.12 -2.24 -11.83
CA THR A 168 8.44 -3.57 -12.37
C THR A 168 9.76 -3.47 -13.12
N ARG A 169 10.67 -4.45 -12.98
CA ARG A 169 12.04 -4.37 -13.55
C ARG A 169 12.05 -3.90 -15.01
N ARG A 170 11.01 -4.26 -15.77
CA ARG A 170 10.69 -3.75 -17.11
C ARG A 170 10.44 -2.24 -17.18
N ARG A 171 9.59 -1.67 -16.31
CA ARG A 171 9.37 -0.22 -16.17
C ARG A 171 10.60 0.50 -15.59
N LEU A 172 11.38 -0.12 -14.71
CA LEU A 172 12.63 0.50 -14.22
C LEU A 172 13.68 0.60 -15.34
N ASN A 173 13.84 -0.47 -16.13
CA ASN A 173 14.75 -0.48 -17.28
C ASN A 173 14.28 0.48 -18.39
N LEU A 174 12.97 0.52 -18.70
CA LEU A 174 12.40 1.50 -19.62
C LEU A 174 12.59 2.94 -19.10
N GLY A 175 12.49 3.16 -17.79
CA GLY A 175 12.63 4.47 -17.17
C GLY A 175 14.06 4.99 -17.20
N ASN A 176 15.00 4.10 -16.86
CA ASN A 176 16.42 4.38 -16.96
C ASN A 176 16.83 4.61 -18.41
N MET A 177 16.32 3.80 -19.35
CA MET A 177 16.53 4.02 -20.79
C MET A 177 15.96 5.37 -21.24
N LEU A 178 14.73 5.70 -20.85
CA LEU A 178 14.09 6.98 -21.20
C LEU A 178 14.83 8.17 -20.58
N SER A 179 15.28 8.07 -19.33
CA SER A 179 16.07 9.14 -18.69
C SER A 179 17.47 9.29 -19.29
N ILE A 180 18.09 8.18 -19.73
CA ILE A 180 19.35 8.19 -20.48
C ILE A 180 19.12 8.84 -21.85
N ILE A 181 18.04 8.49 -22.53
CA ILE A 181 17.64 9.09 -23.81
C ILE A 181 17.38 10.59 -23.64
N GLU A 182 16.67 11.02 -22.59
CA GLU A 182 16.45 12.44 -22.27
C GLU A 182 17.74 13.19 -21.95
N THR A 183 18.67 12.60 -21.19
CA THR A 183 19.97 13.22 -20.91
C THR A 183 20.87 13.29 -22.14
N VAL A 184 20.87 12.25 -22.99
CA VAL A 184 21.55 12.27 -24.29
C VAL A 184 20.93 13.34 -25.18
N PHE A 185 19.60 13.46 -25.21
CA PHE A 185 18.93 14.52 -25.93
C PHE A 185 19.41 15.89 -25.41
N ILE A 186 19.34 16.16 -24.10
CA ILE A 186 19.81 17.43 -23.50
C ILE A 186 21.28 17.72 -23.84
N LEU A 187 22.16 16.73 -23.78
CA LEU A 187 23.57 16.88 -24.14
C LEU A 187 23.76 17.19 -25.63
N VAL A 188 23.00 16.54 -26.50
CA VAL A 188 22.99 16.84 -27.94
C VAL A 188 22.47 18.26 -28.19
N PHE A 189 21.41 18.69 -27.51
CA PHE A 189 20.92 20.07 -27.59
C PHE A 189 21.96 21.09 -27.13
N ILE A 190 22.65 20.84 -26.01
CA ILE A 190 23.71 21.73 -25.50
C ILE A 190 24.88 21.78 -26.49
N ALA A 191 25.32 20.63 -27.03
CA ALA A 191 26.39 20.57 -28.02
C ALA A 191 26.03 21.31 -29.31
N LEU A 192 24.79 21.13 -29.79
CA LEU A 192 24.25 21.82 -30.96
C LEU A 192 24.11 23.33 -30.71
N PHE A 193 23.62 23.73 -29.53
CA PHE A 193 23.49 25.12 -29.13
C PHE A 193 24.84 25.83 -29.02
N ILE A 194 25.84 25.17 -28.43
CA ILE A 194 27.23 25.67 -28.36
C ILE A 194 27.81 25.80 -29.78
N PHE A 195 27.58 24.81 -30.65
CA PHE A 195 28.00 24.87 -32.06
C PHE A 195 27.38 26.07 -32.80
N ALA A 196 26.08 26.33 -32.58
CA ALA A 196 25.39 27.49 -33.15
C ALA A 196 25.92 28.83 -32.61
N LEU A 197 26.28 28.91 -31.32
CA LEU A 197 26.89 30.11 -30.73
C LEU A 197 28.29 30.38 -31.26
N CYS A 198 29.09 29.33 -31.53
CA CYS A 198 30.42 29.45 -32.13
C CYS A 198 30.38 29.94 -33.60
N LEU A 199 29.25 29.79 -34.29
CA LEU A 199 29.03 30.23 -35.67
C LEU A 199 28.60 31.71 -35.80
N THR A 200 28.55 32.46 -34.70
CA THR A 200 28.08 33.87 -34.67
C THR A 200 28.82 34.82 -35.62
N LYS A 201 30.09 34.55 -35.99
CA LYS A 201 30.82 35.32 -37.01
C LYS A 201 30.44 35.00 -38.47
N LEU A 202 29.76 33.88 -38.72
CA LEU A 202 29.23 33.47 -40.03
C LEU A 202 27.80 33.96 -40.26
N ARG A 203 27.14 34.45 -39.22
CA ARG A 203 25.75 34.93 -39.23
C ARG A 203 25.52 35.97 -40.33
N ASP A 204 26.39 36.98 -40.42
CA ASP A 204 26.20 38.10 -41.34
C ASP A 204 26.41 37.71 -42.82
N SER A 205 27.24 36.70 -43.11
CA SER A 205 27.43 36.21 -44.50
C SER A 205 26.38 35.19 -44.94
N ILE A 206 25.78 34.47 -43.99
CA ILE A 206 24.72 33.50 -44.25
C ILE A 206 23.40 34.20 -44.58
N PHE A 207 23.11 35.35 -43.97
CA PHE A 207 21.90 36.13 -44.24
C PHE A 207 21.98 36.99 -45.51
N ALA A 208 23.19 37.27 -46.02
CA ALA A 208 23.37 38.03 -47.26
C ALA A 208 23.07 37.21 -48.54
N SER A 209 23.31 35.89 -48.52
CA SER A 209 23.05 35.00 -49.65
C SER A 209 22.58 33.62 -49.15
N PRO A 210 21.28 33.47 -48.87
CA PRO A 210 20.73 32.21 -48.36
C PRO A 210 20.84 31.10 -49.43
N PHE A 211 21.27 29.92 -49.00
CA PHE A 211 21.43 28.69 -49.82
C PHE A 211 22.54 28.71 -50.88
N SER A 212 23.32 29.78 -51.02
CA SER A 212 24.39 29.84 -52.02
C SER A 212 25.69 29.16 -51.57
N ASN A 213 25.94 29.15 -50.25
CA ASN A 213 27.17 28.66 -49.67
C ASN A 213 26.89 27.49 -48.71
N ILE A 214 27.78 26.49 -48.69
CA ILE A 214 27.69 25.30 -47.81
C ILE A 214 27.34 25.66 -46.34
N PRO A 215 27.92 26.71 -45.72
CA PRO A 215 27.56 27.10 -44.35
C PRO A 215 26.09 27.53 -44.18
N SER A 216 25.49 28.18 -45.19
CA SER A 216 24.08 28.61 -45.14
C SER A 216 23.12 27.42 -45.22
N ILE A 217 23.43 26.44 -46.09
CA ILE A 217 22.68 25.18 -46.21
C ILE A 217 22.78 24.38 -44.91
N MET A 218 23.98 24.30 -44.32
CA MET A 218 24.20 23.60 -43.04
C MET A 218 23.43 24.26 -41.89
N THR A 219 23.31 25.58 -41.88
CA THR A 219 22.53 26.32 -40.86
C THR A 219 21.03 26.07 -40.99
N PHE A 220 20.54 25.93 -42.23
CA PHE A 220 19.14 25.60 -42.49
C PHE A 220 18.79 24.15 -42.12
N ILE A 221 19.65 23.20 -42.50
CA ILE A 221 19.53 21.79 -42.10
C ILE A 221 19.56 21.67 -40.57
N TYR A 222 20.43 22.43 -39.91
CA TYR A 222 20.51 22.52 -38.44
C TYR A 222 19.19 22.98 -37.81
N PHE A 223 18.56 24.01 -38.38
CA PHE A 223 17.30 24.52 -37.87
C PHE A 223 16.15 23.50 -38.00
N ILE A 224 16.05 22.81 -39.13
CA ILE A 224 15.08 21.72 -39.33
C ILE A 224 15.34 20.57 -38.35
N ALA A 225 16.62 20.19 -38.17
CA ALA A 225 17.01 19.15 -37.21
C ALA A 225 16.64 19.54 -35.77
N MET A 226 16.77 20.81 -35.39
CA MET A 226 16.36 21.30 -34.07
C MET A 226 14.84 21.16 -33.85
N ILE A 227 14.01 21.49 -34.85
CA ILE A 227 12.55 21.35 -34.75
C ILE A 227 12.14 19.89 -34.59
N ILE A 228 12.72 18.98 -35.38
CA ILE A 228 12.47 17.54 -35.27
C ILE A 228 12.89 17.03 -33.89
N TYR A 229 14.06 17.46 -33.42
CA TYR A 229 14.60 17.12 -32.10
C TYR A 229 13.66 17.57 -30.96
N ILE A 230 13.17 18.82 -30.97
CA ILE A 230 12.25 19.34 -29.93
C ILE A 230 10.94 18.55 -29.94
N SER A 231 10.42 18.23 -31.13
CA SER A 231 9.18 17.45 -31.28
C SER A 231 9.32 16.04 -30.70
N LEU A 232 10.44 15.36 -30.97
CA LEU A 232 10.73 14.03 -30.42
C LEU A 232 10.93 14.07 -28.89
N TYR A 233 11.63 15.09 -28.37
CA TYR A 233 11.81 15.27 -26.94
C TYR A 233 10.46 15.44 -26.21
N VAL A 234 9.54 16.24 -26.76
CA VAL A 234 8.20 16.42 -26.19
C VAL A 234 7.43 15.10 -26.16
N ILE A 235 7.47 14.31 -27.24
CA ILE A 235 6.80 13.00 -27.29
C ILE A 235 7.36 12.06 -26.21
N VAL A 236 8.69 11.98 -26.10
CA VAL A 236 9.39 11.12 -25.14
C VAL A 236 9.11 11.57 -23.70
N ALA A 237 9.21 12.86 -23.39
CA ALA A 237 8.95 13.41 -22.06
C ALA A 237 7.47 13.27 -21.65
N THR A 238 6.54 13.40 -22.60
CA THR A 238 5.10 13.19 -22.35
C THR A 238 4.82 11.72 -22.06
N TRP A 239 5.48 10.82 -22.79
CA TRP A 239 5.37 9.38 -22.57
C TRP A 239 6.00 8.95 -21.25
N HIS A 240 7.17 9.49 -20.91
CA HIS A 240 7.81 9.30 -19.61
C HIS A 240 6.84 9.74 -18.50
N ASN A 241 6.40 10.99 -18.50
CA ASN A 241 5.46 11.46 -17.48
C ASN A 241 4.23 10.54 -17.34
N ARG A 242 3.56 10.17 -18.44
CA ARG A 242 2.40 9.24 -18.41
C ARG A 242 2.69 7.88 -17.75
N LEU A 243 3.90 7.33 -17.89
CA LEU A 243 4.29 6.03 -17.31
C LEU A 243 4.61 6.11 -15.81
N TYR A 244 5.20 7.21 -15.33
CA TYR A 244 5.70 7.34 -13.96
C TYR A 244 4.79 8.21 -13.05
N GLU A 245 3.95 9.09 -13.62
CA GLU A 245 3.03 9.98 -12.89
C GLU A 245 2.19 9.24 -11.84
N PRO A 246 1.57 8.08 -12.14
CA PRO A 246 0.69 7.41 -11.19
C PRO A 246 1.44 6.99 -9.91
N VAL A 247 2.71 6.60 -10.04
CA VAL A 247 3.54 6.16 -8.91
C VAL A 247 3.96 7.34 -8.05
N PHE A 248 4.37 8.44 -8.67
CA PHE A 248 4.70 9.67 -7.93
C PHE A 248 3.48 10.32 -7.30
N TYR A 249 2.33 10.33 -7.99
CA TYR A 249 1.07 10.80 -7.46
C TYR A 249 0.62 9.98 -6.26
N THR A 250 0.65 8.65 -6.35
CA THR A 250 0.30 7.76 -5.23
C THR A 250 1.20 8.02 -4.02
N ARG A 251 2.52 8.16 -4.22
CA ARG A 251 3.46 8.50 -3.14
C ARG A 251 3.16 9.86 -2.50
N ARG A 252 2.90 10.90 -3.32
CA ARG A 252 2.60 12.26 -2.83
C ARG A 252 1.23 12.34 -2.14
N PHE A 253 0.21 11.71 -2.71
CA PHE A 253 -1.14 11.63 -2.14
C PHE A 253 -1.10 11.00 -0.75
N MET A 254 -0.41 9.86 -0.62
CA MET A 254 -0.27 9.18 0.68
C MET A 254 0.50 10.01 1.71
N LEU A 255 1.55 10.74 1.31
CA LEU A 255 2.26 11.63 2.23
C LEU A 255 1.39 12.78 2.75
N ILE A 256 0.56 13.36 1.87
CA ILE A 256 -0.32 14.49 2.22
C ILE A 256 -1.51 14.02 3.06
N HIS A 257 -2.13 12.90 2.71
CA HIS A 257 -3.39 12.45 3.32
C HIS A 257 -3.20 11.52 4.53
N LYS A 258 -1.98 11.02 4.79
CA LYS A 258 -1.68 10.15 5.95
C LYS A 258 -2.20 10.74 7.27
N ARG A 259 -1.99 12.03 7.51
CA ARG A 259 -2.48 12.72 8.72
C ARG A 259 -4.01 12.74 8.81
N ALA A 260 -4.69 12.99 7.69
CA ALA A 260 -6.15 13.01 7.63
C ALA A 260 -6.73 11.61 7.89
N ILE A 261 -6.11 10.57 7.34
CA ILE A 261 -6.51 9.17 7.55
C ILE A 261 -6.35 8.79 9.03
N TYR A 262 -5.21 9.12 9.65
CA TYR A 262 -5.01 8.88 11.08
C TYR A 262 -5.99 9.65 11.97
N SER A 263 -6.26 10.92 11.65
CA SER A 263 -7.27 11.71 12.36
C SER A 263 -8.67 11.10 12.27
N LEU A 264 -9.02 10.50 11.12
CA LEU A 264 -10.28 9.79 10.95
C LEU A 264 -10.36 8.52 11.80
N ILE A 265 -9.26 7.75 11.89
CA ILE A 265 -9.17 6.62 12.82
C ILE A 265 -9.34 7.07 14.26
N ASP A 266 -8.64 8.12 14.67
CA ASP A 266 -8.74 8.65 16.03
C ASP A 266 -10.17 9.01 16.38
N LYS A 267 -10.88 9.67 15.46
CA LYS A 267 -12.29 10.01 15.64
C LYS A 267 -13.18 8.77 15.79
N LYS A 268 -12.95 7.72 14.99
CA LYS A 268 -13.70 6.46 15.06
C LYS A 268 -13.40 5.69 16.36
N CYS A 269 -12.15 5.63 16.78
CA CYS A 269 -11.76 5.04 18.07
C CYS A 269 -12.42 5.76 19.24
N LEU A 270 -12.45 7.09 19.22
CA LEU A 270 -13.15 7.88 20.25
C LEU A 270 -14.66 7.63 20.26
N GLN A 271 -15.27 7.42 19.09
CA GLN A 271 -16.69 7.06 19.01
C GLN A 271 -16.97 5.67 19.57
N LEU A 272 -16.13 4.68 19.24
CA LEU A 272 -16.21 3.32 19.79
C LEU A 272 -16.02 3.33 21.31
N GLU A 273 -15.01 4.03 21.82
CA GLU A 273 -14.75 4.17 23.25
C GLU A 273 -15.96 4.79 23.98
N LYS A 274 -16.52 5.88 23.44
CA LYS A 274 -17.73 6.50 24.00
C LYS A 274 -18.92 5.56 24.02
N TYR A 275 -19.12 4.78 22.97
CA TYR A 275 -20.21 3.81 22.87
C TYR A 275 -20.08 2.69 23.91
N LEU A 276 -18.89 2.12 24.06
CA LEU A 276 -18.60 1.10 25.08
C LEU A 276 -18.73 1.66 26.49
N ASN A 277 -18.24 2.87 26.74
CA ASN A 277 -18.36 3.53 28.04
C ASN A 277 -19.83 3.81 28.40
N ASN A 278 -20.64 4.25 27.44
CA ASN A 278 -22.08 4.43 27.64
C ASN A 278 -22.78 3.10 27.96
N ALA A 279 -22.37 1.99 27.33
CA ALA A 279 -22.90 0.66 27.66
C ALA A 279 -22.55 0.22 29.09
N LEU A 280 -21.34 0.55 29.58
CA LEU A 280 -20.94 0.31 30.97
C LEU A 280 -21.74 1.17 31.96
N GLU A 281 -21.93 2.44 31.66
CA GLU A 281 -22.69 3.39 32.49
C GLU A 281 -24.16 2.98 32.61
N THR A 282 -24.78 2.66 31.48
CA THR A 282 -26.19 2.26 31.39
C THR A 282 -26.44 0.79 31.73
N ARG A 283 -25.37 0.02 31.96
CA ARG A 283 -25.40 -1.45 32.14
C ARG A 283 -26.17 -2.18 31.03
N LYS A 284 -26.12 -1.66 29.80
CA LYS A 284 -26.88 -2.19 28.67
C LYS A 284 -26.02 -3.15 27.85
N HIS A 285 -26.48 -4.39 27.73
CA HIS A 285 -25.86 -5.35 26.82
C HIS A 285 -25.89 -4.89 25.36
N LEU A 286 -24.76 -5.07 24.71
CA LEU A 286 -24.59 -4.83 23.29
C LEU A 286 -25.15 -5.99 22.47
N ARG A 287 -25.92 -5.68 21.42
CA ARG A 287 -26.57 -6.66 20.54
C ARG A 287 -26.72 -6.08 19.13
N LYS A 288 -26.46 -6.91 18.11
CA LYS A 288 -26.66 -6.57 16.68
C LYS A 288 -25.92 -5.29 16.22
N ASP A 289 -24.75 -5.03 16.78
CA ASP A 289 -23.99 -3.79 16.59
C ASP A 289 -22.56 -4.01 16.09
N ILE A 290 -22.20 -5.25 15.74
CA ILE A 290 -20.83 -5.60 15.29
C ILE A 290 -20.33 -4.70 14.15
N TYR A 291 -21.22 -4.30 13.24
CA TYR A 291 -20.91 -3.47 12.08
C TYR A 291 -21.11 -1.97 12.29
N LEU A 292 -21.49 -1.51 13.49
CA LEU A 292 -21.82 -0.10 13.73
C LEU A 292 -20.62 0.84 13.51
N PHE A 293 -19.41 0.33 13.78
CA PHE A 293 -18.15 1.02 13.52
C PHE A 293 -17.35 0.40 12.39
N ALA A 294 -17.92 -0.62 11.73
CA ALA A 294 -17.43 -1.09 10.46
C ALA A 294 -17.57 0.04 9.43
N GLY A 295 -16.86 -0.10 8.32
CA GLY A 295 -16.77 0.99 7.35
C GLY A 295 -15.44 1.72 7.44
N TYR A 296 -14.37 0.97 7.70
CA TYR A 296 -13.19 1.18 6.87
C TYR A 296 -13.52 0.83 5.42
N ASN A 297 -14.20 1.76 4.74
CA ASN A 297 -14.51 1.62 3.33
C ASN A 297 -13.21 1.42 2.58
N GLU A 298 -13.23 0.47 1.66
CA GLU A 298 -12.21 0.32 0.63
C GLU A 298 -11.87 1.70 0.04
N SER A 299 -12.80 2.63 -0.17
CA SER A 299 -12.43 3.97 -0.67
C SER A 299 -11.40 4.80 0.16
N VAL A 300 -11.14 4.50 1.44
CA VAL A 300 -10.17 5.25 2.29
C VAL A 300 -8.82 4.54 2.45
N ILE A 301 -8.77 3.21 2.43
CA ILE A 301 -7.54 2.39 2.53
C ILE A 301 -7.24 1.61 1.25
N ASP A 302 -8.24 1.36 0.42
CA ASP A 302 -8.07 0.72 -0.87
C ASP A 302 -7.38 1.71 -1.78
N LEU A 303 -6.08 1.55 -1.79
CA LEU A 303 -5.17 2.09 -2.77
C LEU A 303 -5.50 1.52 -4.17
N SER A 304 -6.44 0.58 -4.31
CA SER A 304 -7.10 0.35 -5.59
C SER A 304 -7.90 1.57 -6.07
N SER A 305 -8.41 2.45 -5.19
CA SER A 305 -8.98 3.74 -5.60
C SER A 305 -7.91 4.70 -6.13
N LEU A 306 -6.63 4.48 -5.84
CA LEU A 306 -5.50 5.10 -6.56
C LEU A 306 -5.25 4.44 -7.92
N ASN A 307 -5.57 3.15 -8.09
CA ASN A 307 -5.76 2.55 -9.42
C ASN A 307 -7.05 3.04 -10.12
N ILE A 308 -8.05 3.57 -9.39
CA ILE A 308 -9.23 4.23 -9.98
C ILE A 308 -8.91 5.70 -10.30
N LEU A 309 -8.04 6.38 -9.55
CA LEU A 309 -7.43 7.65 -9.97
C LEU A 309 -6.50 7.47 -11.18
N GLN A 310 -6.06 6.24 -11.47
CA GLN A 310 -5.49 5.85 -12.77
C GLN A 310 -6.51 5.96 -13.92
N LYS A 311 -7.82 5.82 -13.65
CA LYS A 311 -8.92 6.19 -14.56
C LYS A 311 -9.32 7.67 -14.40
N GLY A 312 -9.19 8.22 -13.20
CA GLY A 312 -9.37 9.65 -12.88
C GLY A 312 -8.24 10.56 -13.36
N VAL A 313 -7.28 10.06 -14.15
CA VAL A 313 -6.41 10.90 -15.00
C VAL A 313 -7.26 11.64 -16.06
N ASP A 314 -8.54 11.29 -16.23
CA ASP A 314 -9.55 12.09 -16.92
C ASP A 314 -10.10 13.28 -16.10
N ASN A 315 -9.48 13.65 -14.99
CA ASN A 315 -9.91 14.83 -14.22
C ASN A 315 -9.63 16.11 -15.02
N ARG A 316 -10.69 16.87 -15.35
CA ARG A 316 -10.65 18.03 -16.26
C ARG A 316 -9.55 19.03 -15.91
N GLY A 317 -9.27 19.25 -14.62
CA GLY A 317 -8.21 20.16 -14.17
C GLY A 317 -6.80 19.69 -14.50
N TYR A 318 -6.51 18.39 -14.37
CA TYR A 318 -5.19 17.84 -14.70
C TYR A 318 -4.99 17.75 -16.21
N ASN A 319 -6.02 17.32 -16.95
CA ASN A 319 -6.03 17.41 -18.41
C ASN A 319 -5.88 18.86 -18.90
N PHE A 320 -6.46 19.83 -18.19
CA PHE A 320 -6.28 21.24 -18.49
C PHE A 320 -4.84 21.71 -18.26
N PHE A 321 -4.22 21.42 -17.11
CA PHE A 321 -2.81 21.84 -16.87
C PHE A 321 -1.81 21.09 -17.77
N SER A 322 -2.04 19.81 -18.05
CA SER A 322 -1.25 19.03 -19.01
C SER A 322 -1.44 19.53 -20.44
N ALA A 323 -2.68 19.83 -20.85
CA ALA A 323 -2.97 20.45 -22.13
C ALA A 323 -2.36 21.85 -22.22
N VAL A 324 -2.47 22.70 -21.19
CA VAL A 324 -1.84 24.03 -21.15
C VAL A 324 -0.32 23.92 -21.23
N LYS A 325 0.31 22.97 -20.53
CA LYS A 325 1.74 22.68 -20.67
C LYS A 325 2.07 22.28 -22.10
N ASN A 326 1.36 21.31 -22.68
CA ASN A 326 1.60 20.84 -24.05
C ASN A 326 1.28 21.91 -25.11
N ILE A 327 0.27 22.74 -24.90
CA ILE A 327 -0.09 23.90 -25.72
C ILE A 327 0.99 24.96 -25.59
N SER A 328 1.52 25.23 -24.39
CA SER A 328 2.63 26.18 -24.21
C SER A 328 3.90 25.71 -24.91
N PHE A 329 4.21 24.41 -24.89
CA PHE A 329 5.29 23.82 -25.66
C PHE A 329 5.01 23.86 -27.17
N GLY A 330 3.77 23.58 -27.59
CA GLY A 330 3.33 23.69 -28.99
C GLY A 330 3.39 25.13 -29.51
N ILE A 331 3.05 26.12 -28.68
CA ILE A 331 3.19 27.55 -28.97
C ILE A 331 4.66 27.92 -29.07
N MET A 332 5.54 27.42 -28.20
CA MET A 332 6.99 27.64 -28.37
C MET A 332 7.52 27.03 -29.68
N ILE A 333 7.03 25.86 -30.09
CA ILE A 333 7.36 25.26 -31.39
C ILE A 333 6.81 26.11 -32.55
N LEU A 334 5.58 26.60 -32.45
CA LEU A 334 4.97 27.47 -33.46
C LEU A 334 5.68 28.82 -33.57
N VAL A 335 6.13 29.40 -32.45
CA VAL A 335 6.92 30.63 -32.43
C VAL A 335 8.30 30.37 -33.03
N ALA A 336 8.93 29.23 -32.74
CA ALA A 336 10.17 28.82 -33.39
C ALA A 336 9.97 28.62 -34.90
N LEU A 337 8.90 27.92 -35.33
CA LEU A 337 8.54 27.73 -36.74
C LEU A 337 8.24 29.05 -37.45
N ALA A 338 7.46 29.94 -36.84
CA ALA A 338 7.13 31.25 -37.39
C ALA A 338 8.37 32.13 -37.51
N TYR A 339 9.27 32.09 -36.52
CA TYR A 339 10.58 32.74 -36.59
C TYR A 339 11.44 32.13 -37.71
N GLY A 340 11.43 30.81 -37.87
CA GLY A 340 12.07 30.11 -38.98
C GLY A 340 11.53 30.54 -40.35
N CYS A 341 10.21 30.55 -40.52
CA CYS A 341 9.53 31.03 -41.73
C CYS A 341 9.82 32.51 -42.00
N TYR A 342 9.91 33.35 -40.97
CA TYR A 342 10.30 34.75 -41.08
C TYR A 342 11.75 34.90 -41.56
N LEU A 343 12.67 34.08 -41.06
CA LEU A 343 14.05 34.05 -41.55
C LEU A 343 14.14 33.55 -43.00
N ILE A 344 13.31 32.57 -43.38
CA ILE A 344 13.19 32.10 -44.78
C ILE A 344 12.62 33.22 -45.68
N PHE A 345 11.60 33.94 -45.21
CA PHE A 345 10.99 35.05 -45.95
C PHE A 345 11.95 36.22 -46.14
N LEU A 346 12.72 36.59 -45.11
CA LEU A 346 13.80 37.56 -45.22
C LEU A 346 14.88 37.10 -46.21
N ALA A 347 15.23 35.82 -46.18
CA ALA A 347 16.12 35.21 -47.16
C ALA A 347 15.60 35.32 -48.60
N PHE A 348 14.30 35.11 -48.83
CA PHE A 348 13.69 35.25 -50.16
C PHE A 348 13.51 36.70 -50.64
N THR A 349 13.36 37.66 -49.73
CA THR A 349 13.07 39.07 -50.07
C THR A 349 14.32 39.96 -50.11
N GLN A 350 15.36 39.62 -49.34
CA GLN A 350 16.64 40.35 -49.33
C GLN A 350 17.74 39.62 -50.11
N GLY A 351 17.62 38.30 -50.30
CA GLY A 351 18.47 37.54 -51.23
C GLY A 351 17.92 37.66 -52.64
N SER A 352 18.76 38.11 -53.58
CA SER A 352 18.49 38.26 -55.01
C SER A 352 18.22 36.92 -55.71
N LEU A 353 17.13 36.23 -55.36
CA LEU A 353 16.70 35.00 -56.04
C LEU A 353 15.84 35.28 -57.28
N PHE A 354 15.47 36.55 -57.53
CA PHE A 354 14.73 37.00 -58.73
C PHE A 354 15.15 38.41 -59.22
N ALA A 355 16.43 38.76 -59.16
CA ALA A 355 16.99 39.89 -59.90
C ALA A 355 18.03 39.40 -60.91
#